data_AF-A0A8T5YNY4-F1
#
_entry.id   AF-A0A8T5YNY4-F1
#
_cell.length_a   1.000
_cell.length_b   1.000
_cell.length_c   1.000
_cell.angle_alpha   90.00
_cell.angle_beta   90.00
_cell.angle_gamma   90.00
#
_symmetry.space_group_name_H-M   'P 1'
#
loop_
_entity.id
_entity.type
_entity.pdbx_description
1 polymer ?
#
loop_
_entity_poly.entity_id
_entity_poly.type
_entity_poly.pdbx_seq_one_letter_code
_entity_poly.pdbx_strand_id
1 'polypeptide(L)' 'DAKLQRIMDYVTSAERADENQAIRLPGHEFTTLLAENRRNGITVDDSVWAKIQAL' A
#
# COMPACT_ATOMS: atom_id res chain seq x y z
N ASP A 1 -9.55 -7.07 -18.99
CA ASP A 1 -9.42 -5.60 -18.89
C ASP A 1 -10.70 -4.82 -18.56
N ALA A 2 -11.73 -4.76 -19.41
CA ALA A 2 -12.91 -3.91 -19.14
C ALA A 2 -13.67 -4.21 -17.82
N LYS A 3 -13.72 -5.48 -17.40
CA LYS A 3 -14.34 -5.89 -16.12
C LYS A 3 -13.52 -5.43 -14.91
N LEU A 4 -12.19 -5.42 -15.02
CA LEU A 4 -11.31 -4.99 -13.95
C LEU A 4 -11.44 -3.47 -13.74
N GLN A 5 -11.44 -2.71 -14.82
CA GLN A 5 -11.65 -1.26 -14.76
C GLN A 5 -12.98 -0.91 -14.08
N ARG A 6 -14.06 -1.60 -14.44
CA ARG A 6 -15.39 -1.39 -13.83
C ARG A 6 -15.41 -1.67 -12.33
N ILE A 7 -14.66 -2.67 -11.85
CA ILE A 7 -14.54 -2.97 -10.41
C ILE A 7 -13.73 -1.88 -9.71
N MET A 8 -12.65 -1.40 -10.33
CA MET A 8 -11.85 -0.31 -9.77
C MET A 8 -12.69 0.98 -9.65
N ASP A 9 -13.41 1.34 -10.71
CA ASP A 9 -14.27 2.53 -10.74
C ASP A 9 -15.42 2.42 -9.71
N TYR A 10 -16.01 1.23 -9.56
CA TYR A 10 -17.04 0.98 -8.55
C TYR A 10 -16.51 1.17 -7.13
N VAL A 11 -15.32 0.66 -6.83
CA VAL A 11 -14.73 0.78 -5.49
C VAL A 11 -14.34 2.23 -5.22
N THR A 12 -13.71 2.93 -6.15
CA THR A 12 -13.22 4.32 -5.94
C THR A 12 -14.34 5.37 -5.88
N SER A 13 -15.50 5.10 -6.48
CA SER A 13 -16.67 5.99 -6.48
C SER A 13 -17.69 5.69 -5.37
N ALA A 14 -17.45 4.68 -4.53
CA ALA A 14 -18.35 4.35 -3.44
C ALA A 14 -18.49 5.50 -2.43
N GLU A 15 -19.64 5.55 -1.75
CA GLU A 15 -19.84 6.48 -0.64
C GLU A 15 -18.94 6.08 0.53
N ARG A 16 -18.31 7.08 1.16
CA ARG A 16 -17.41 6.87 2.29
C ARG A 16 -18.22 6.64 3.55
N ALA A 17 -17.95 5.56 4.27
CA ALA A 17 -18.49 5.36 5.61
C ALA A 17 -17.88 6.33 6.65
N ASP A 18 -16.64 6.78 6.42
CA ASP A 18 -15.95 7.82 7.19
C ASP A 18 -15.30 8.81 6.22
N GLU A 19 -15.68 10.09 6.32
CA GLU A 19 -15.19 11.16 5.45
C GLU A 19 -13.66 11.34 5.55
N ASN A 20 -13.07 11.02 6.71
CA ASN A 20 -11.63 11.15 6.94
C ASN A 20 -10.82 9.99 6.38
N GLN A 21 -11.47 8.88 5.99
CA GLN A 21 -10.80 7.69 5.48
C GLN A 21 -10.83 7.65 3.95
N ALA A 22 -9.63 7.62 3.34
CA ALA A 22 -9.46 7.43 1.91
C ALA A 22 -10.04 6.10 1.44
N ILE A 23 -10.84 6.11 0.37
CA ILE A 23 -11.20 4.88 -0.36
C ILE A 23 -9.97 4.41 -1.13
N ARG A 24 -9.55 3.17 -0.90
CA ARG A 24 -8.35 2.60 -1.52
C ARG A 24 -8.66 1.23 -2.10
N LEU A 25 -8.08 0.94 -3.25
CA LEU A 25 -8.09 -0.40 -3.80
C LEU A 25 -7.14 -1.31 -3.01
N PRO A 26 -7.42 -2.62 -2.93
CA PRO A 26 -6.44 -3.58 -2.40
C PRO A 26 -5.10 -3.43 -3.14
N GLY A 27 -4.02 -3.18 -2.39
CA GLY A 27 -2.69 -2.96 -2.95
C GLY A 27 -2.41 -1.54 -3.47
N HIS A 28 -3.35 -0.59 -3.36
CA HIS A 28 -3.16 0.79 -3.84
C HIS A 28 -1.95 1.48 -3.19
N GLU A 29 -1.71 1.25 -1.90
CA GLU A 29 -0.55 1.83 -1.19
C GLU A 29 0.75 1.07 -1.47
N PHE A 30 0.68 -0.17 -1.96
CA PHE A 30 1.86 -1.01 -2.16
C PHE A 30 2.77 -0.46 -3.26
N THR A 31 2.21 0.07 -4.34
CA THR A 31 2.99 0.64 -5.45
C THR A 31 3.77 1.88 -5.01
N THR A 32 3.15 2.76 -4.22
CA THR A 32 3.81 3.96 -3.66
C THR A 32 4.87 3.56 -2.64
N LEU A 33 4.51 2.69 -1.68
CA LEU A 33 5.44 2.20 -0.66
C LEU A 33 6.66 1.50 -1.28
N LEU A 34 6.47 0.73 -2.37
CA LEU A 34 7.57 0.09 -3.09
C LEU A 34 8.49 1.11 -3.76
N ALA A 35 7.93 2.16 -4.39
CA ALA A 35 8.70 3.22 -5.01
C ALA A 35 9.51 4.01 -3.97
N GLU A 36 8.90 4.33 -2.83
CA GLU A 36 9.55 5.01 -1.70
C GLU A 36 10.66 4.16 -1.10
N ASN A 37 10.39 2.87 -0.83
CA ASN A 37 11.39 1.94 -0.31
C ASN A 37 12.59 1.77 -1.25
N ARG A 38 12.38 1.77 -2.57
CA ARG A 38 13.47 1.73 -3.56
C ARG A 38 14.31 3.00 -3.56
N ARG A 39 13.69 4.16 -3.30
CA ARG A 39 14.37 5.46 -3.31
C ARG A 39 15.11 5.75 -2.00
N ASN A 40 14.49 5.43 -0.87
CA ASN A 40 14.94 5.86 0.46
C ASN A 40 15.51 4.72 1.30
N GLY A 41 15.40 3.48 0.83
CA GLY A 41 15.68 2.28 1.62
C GLY A 41 14.44 1.79 2.37
N ILE A 42 14.45 0.50 2.71
CA ILE A 42 13.38 -0.13 3.50
C ILE A 42 13.64 0.16 4.96
N THR A 43 12.66 0.72 5.66
CA THR A 43 12.75 0.87 7.12
C THR A 43 12.64 -0.51 7.76
N VAL A 44 13.63 -0.87 8.58
CA VAL A 44 13.69 -2.13 9.32
C VAL A 44 13.79 -1.81 10.80
N ASP A 45 12.99 -2.49 11.62
CA ASP A 45 13.06 -2.37 13.08
C ASP A 45 14.40 -2.91 13.62
N ASP A 46 14.95 -2.25 14.63
CA ASP A 46 16.26 -2.60 15.21
C ASP A 46 16.32 -4.05 15.71
N SER A 47 15.22 -4.59 16.25
CA SER A 47 15.19 -5.98 16.71
C SER A 47 15.27 -6.98 15.55
N VAL A 48 14.74 -6.63 14.38
CA VAL A 48 14.83 -7.43 13.16
C VAL A 48 16.23 -7.29 12.58
N TRP A 49 16.78 -6.07 12.56
CA TRP A 49 18.14 -5.84 12.09
C TRP A 49 19.17 -6.63 12.92
N ALA A 50 19.05 -6.63 14.24
CA ALA A 50 19.91 -7.41 15.13
C ALA A 50 19.86 -8.92 14.83
N LYS A 51 18.67 -9.46 14.50
CA LYS A 51 18.53 -10.87 14.08
C LYS A 51 19.21 -11.15 12.74
N ILE A 52 19.10 -10.23 11.78
CA ILE A 52 19.75 -10.36 10.47
C ILE A 52 21.28 -10.33 10.62
N GLN A 53 21.82 -9.46 11.48
CA GLN A 53 23.26 -9.38 11.74
C GLN A 53 23.83 -10.60 12.47
N ALA A 54 22.99 -11.40 13.12
CA ALA A 54 23.38 -12.61 13.85
C ALA A 54 23.36 -13.89 13.00
N LEU A 55 23.01 -13.79 11.72
CA LEU A 55 23.07 -14.88 10.73
C LEU A 55 24.48 -14.99 10.11
#